data_AF-A0A2E4DG77-F1
#
_entry.id   AF-A0A2E4DG77-F1
#
_cell.length_a   1.000
_cell.length_b   1.000
_cell.length_c   1.000
_cell.angle_alpha   90.00
_cell.angle_beta   90.00
_cell.angle_gamma   90.00
#
_symmetry.space_group_name_H-M   'P 1'
#
loop_
_entity.id
_entity.type
_entity.pdbx_description
1 polymer ?
#
loop_
_entity_poly.entity_id
_entity_poly.type
_entity_poly.pdbx_seq_one_letter_code
_entity_poly.pdbx_strand_id
1 'polypeptide(L)'
;MFLDLHPLVIHFPIALFSSAVLFDFIAVIFKKDELLITSWWVMLLALFSSAFSIITGLIDDNLIGHLFATFPLWENHGLMQIISILIFCSIFIWRTKQPVLFNSKKRALIYILIGLTNVVILFYGSHLGAILSGRI
;
A
#
# COMPACT_ATOMS: atom_id res chain seq x y z
N MET A 1 16.51 0.74 -21.57
CA MET A 1 16.82 1.65 -20.45
C MET A 1 15.64 1.86 -19.50
N PHE A 2 14.38 1.79 -19.94
CA PHE A 2 13.21 1.96 -19.05
C PHE A 2 12.80 0.68 -18.27
N LEU A 3 13.23 -0.51 -18.70
CA LEU A 3 12.84 -1.82 -18.13
C LEU A 3 13.25 -2.07 -16.66
N ASP A 4 14.12 -1.24 -16.08
CA ASP A 4 14.60 -1.42 -14.70
C ASP A 4 14.09 -0.32 -13.75
N LEU A 5 13.19 0.55 -14.20
CA LEU A 5 12.66 1.62 -13.34
C LEU A 5 11.67 1.10 -12.31
N HIS A 6 10.79 0.16 -12.69
CA HIS A 6 9.76 -0.34 -11.78
C HIS A 6 10.35 -0.99 -10.52
N PRO A 7 11.35 -1.90 -10.60
CA PRO A 7 11.96 -2.49 -9.41
C PRO A 7 12.64 -1.47 -8.49
N LEU A 8 13.11 -0.34 -9.02
CA LEU A 8 13.72 0.73 -8.23
C LEU A 8 12.68 1.51 -7.42
N VAL A 9 11.47 1.69 -7.95
CA VAL A 9 10.46 2.56 -7.33
C VAL A 9 9.46 1.81 -6.45
N ILE A 10 9.27 0.50 -6.63
CA ILE A 10 8.26 -0.28 -5.88
C ILE A 10 8.54 -0.37 -4.38
N HIS A 11 9.79 -0.23 -3.95
CA HIS A 11 10.16 -0.35 -2.53
C HIS A 11 9.64 0.83 -1.71
N PHE A 12 9.47 2.00 -2.32
CA PHE A 12 8.96 3.20 -1.64
C PHE A 12 7.53 3.00 -1.11
N PRO A 13 6.51 2.70 -1.94
CA PRO A 13 5.16 2.50 -1.42
C PRO A 13 5.07 1.32 -0.47
N ILE A 14 5.81 0.22 -0.71
CA ILE A 14 5.81 -0.95 0.19
C ILE A 14 6.26 -0.55 1.61
N ALA A 15 7.40 0.13 1.71
CA ALA A 15 7.94 0.57 2.99
C ALA A 15 7.07 1.66 3.63
N LEU A 16 6.60 2.63 2.85
CA LEU A 16 5.82 3.76 3.37
C LEU A 16 4.42 3.35 3.85
N PHE A 17 3.67 2.52 3.10
CA PHE A 17 2.37 2.01 3.58
C PHE A 17 2.52 1.22 4.88
N SER A 18 3.49 0.32 4.93
CA SER A 18 3.78 -0.48 6.12
C SER A 18 4.18 0.39 7.31
N SER A 19 5.02 1.40 7.08
CA SER A 19 5.45 2.35 8.11
C SER A 19 4.32 3.23 8.61
N ALA A 20 3.41 3.68 7.74
CA ALA A 20 2.24 4.46 8.15
C ALA A 20 1.35 3.66 9.11
N VAL A 21 1.04 2.41 8.75
CA VAL A 21 0.23 1.51 9.60
C VAL A 21 0.95 1.19 10.91
N LEU A 22 2.28 0.99 10.87
CA LEU A 22 3.09 0.78 12.08
C LEU A 22 3.02 1.99 13.01
N PHE A 23 3.16 3.21 12.48
CA PHE A 23 3.05 4.43 13.29
C PHE A 23 1.65 4.62 13.86
N ASP A 24 0.58 4.29 13.13
CA ASP A 24 -0.79 4.29 13.66
C ASP A 24 -0.95 3.30 14.82
N PHE A 25 -0.39 2.10 14.68
CA PHE A 25 -0.41 1.06 15.71
C PHE A 25 0.35 1.50 16.98
N ILE A 26 1.57 2.02 16.82
CA ILE A 26 2.38 2.54 17.92
C ILE A 26 1.67 3.73 18.59
N ALA A 27 1.09 4.65 17.80
CA ALA A 27 0.37 5.80 18.32
C ALA A 27 -0.77 5.40 19.26
N VAL A 28 -1.57 4.38 18.87
CA VAL A 28 -2.71 3.90 19.66
C VAL A 28 -2.26 3.16 20.92
N ILE A 29 -1.22 2.33 20.85
CA ILE A 29 -0.72 1.59 22.02
C ILE A 29 -0.07 2.51 23.04
N PHE A 30 0.80 3.41 22.58
CA PHE A 30 1.61 4.26 23.45
C PHE A 30 0.97 5.63 23.70
N LYS A 31 -0.22 5.89 23.14
CA LYS A 31 -0.97 7.15 23.25
C LYS A 31 -0.12 8.36 22.82
N LYS A 32 0.49 8.26 21.63
CA LYS A 32 1.38 9.27 21.05
C LYS A 32 0.72 9.92 19.83
N ASP A 33 -0.03 10.98 20.06
CA ASP A 33 -0.79 11.67 19.00
C ASP A 33 0.10 12.25 17.89
N GLU A 34 1.33 12.63 18.22
CA GLU A 34 2.34 13.08 17.25
C GLU A 34 2.60 12.03 16.15
N LEU A 35 2.59 10.74 16.51
CA LEU A 35 2.76 9.65 15.55
C LEU A 35 1.56 9.49 14.62
N LEU A 36 0.36 9.95 15.00
CA LEU A 36 -0.77 10.04 14.08
C LEU A 36 -0.56 11.14 13.04
N ILE A 37 0.11 12.25 13.39
CA ILE A 37 0.44 13.26 12.39
C ILE A 37 1.49 12.69 11.43
N THR A 38 2.53 12.04 11.96
CA THR A 38 3.56 11.37 11.15
C THR A 38 2.97 10.32 10.22
N SER A 39 2.15 9.40 10.72
CA SER A 39 1.56 8.32 9.91
C SER A 39 0.66 8.85 8.79
N TRP A 40 -0.04 9.97 9.01
CA TRP A 40 -0.84 10.61 7.97
C TRP A 40 0.02 11.09 6.80
N TRP A 41 1.13 11.79 7.09
CA TRP A 41 2.06 12.24 6.06
C TRP A 41 2.75 11.09 5.35
N VAL A 42 3.15 10.06 6.10
CA VAL A 42 3.76 8.85 5.53
C VAL A 42 2.77 8.12 4.62
N MET A 43 1.48 8.01 5.00
CA MET A 43 0.43 7.44 4.14
C MET A 43 0.21 8.27 2.87
N LEU A 44 0.24 9.60 2.95
CA LEU A 44 0.13 10.47 1.78
C LEU A 44 1.31 10.26 0.82
N LEU A 45 2.54 10.18 1.35
CA LEU A 45 3.74 9.88 0.55
C LEU A 45 3.70 8.46 -0.03
N ALA A 46 3.13 7.50 0.69
CA ALA A 46 2.91 6.15 0.18
C ALA A 46 1.97 6.17 -1.03
N LEU A 47 0.83 6.86 -0.93
CA LEU A 47 -0.11 7.03 -2.04
C LEU A 47 0.56 7.73 -3.23
N PHE A 48 1.31 8.80 -2.99
CA PHE A 48 2.02 9.52 -4.04
C PHE A 48 3.05 8.63 -4.75
N SER A 49 3.93 7.95 -3.99
CA SER A 49 4.92 7.01 -4.55
C SER A 49 4.30 5.80 -5.26
N SER A 50 3.12 5.36 -4.81
CA SER A 50 2.38 4.28 -5.45
C SER A 50 1.90 4.64 -6.85
N ALA A 51 1.59 5.92 -7.12
CA ALA A 51 1.25 6.38 -8.47
C ALA A 51 2.43 6.19 -9.44
N PHE A 52 3.66 6.51 -9.02
CA PHE A 52 4.85 6.26 -9.84
C PHE A 52 5.11 4.76 -10.04
N SER A 53 4.84 3.94 -9.03
CA SER A 53 4.97 2.48 -9.13
C SER A 53 3.96 1.88 -10.11
N ILE A 54 2.71 2.38 -10.12
CA ILE A 54 1.70 1.99 -11.12
C ILE A 54 2.15 2.41 -12.52
N ILE A 55 2.57 3.67 -12.70
CA ILE A 55 2.98 4.18 -14.02
C ILE A 55 4.13 3.35 -14.58
N THR A 56 5.19 3.14 -13.80
CA THR A 56 6.35 2.33 -14.21
C THR A 56 5.97 0.86 -14.45
N GLY A 57 5.08 0.29 -13.62
CA GLY A 57 4.60 -1.08 -13.80
C GLY A 57 3.75 -1.25 -15.06
N LEU A 58 2.96 -0.25 -15.44
CA LEU A 58 2.20 -0.26 -16.70
C LEU A 58 3.12 -0.08 -17.92
N ILE A 59 4.22 0.66 -17.80
CA ILE A 59 5.23 0.77 -18.86
C ILE A 59 5.89 -0.59 -19.09
N ASP A 60 6.26 -1.28 -18.01
CA ASP A 60 6.82 -2.64 -18.09
C ASP A 60 5.77 -3.64 -18.59
N ASP A 61 4.51 -3.53 -18.16
CA ASP A 61 3.45 -4.44 -18.59
C ASP A 61 3.02 -4.21 -20.05
N ASN A 62 3.02 -2.99 -20.58
CA ASN A 62 2.76 -2.77 -22.01
C ASN A 62 3.79 -3.47 -22.92
N LEU A 63 4.95 -3.84 -22.37
CA LEU A 63 5.96 -4.64 -23.08
C LEU A 63 5.72 -6.16 -22.95
N ILE A 64 5.01 -6.63 -21.91
CA ILE A 64 4.91 -8.05 -21.54
C ILE A 64 3.46 -8.60 -21.61
N GLY A 65 2.44 -7.77 -21.40
CA GLY A 65 1.02 -8.01 -21.68
C GLY A 65 0.27 -8.85 -20.64
N HIS A 66 0.43 -8.59 -19.34
CA HIS A 66 -0.10 -9.47 -18.28
C HIS A 66 -1.15 -8.86 -17.34
N LEU A 67 -1.34 -7.53 -17.26
CA LEU A 67 -2.19 -6.92 -16.22
C LEU A 67 -3.62 -7.49 -16.17
N PHE A 68 -4.18 -7.90 -17.31
CA PHE A 68 -5.56 -8.40 -17.43
C PHE A 68 -5.65 -9.87 -17.86
N ALA A 69 -4.52 -10.56 -18.03
CA ALA A 69 -4.50 -11.88 -18.66
C ALA A 69 -4.61 -13.05 -17.67
N THR A 70 -4.33 -12.83 -16.38
CA THR A 70 -4.26 -13.90 -15.38
C THR A 70 -5.53 -13.98 -14.53
N PHE A 71 -6.29 -15.06 -14.72
CA PHE A 71 -7.26 -15.57 -13.77
C PHE A 71 -6.67 -16.82 -13.10
N PRO A 72 -6.73 -16.95 -11.77
CA PRO A 72 -7.51 -16.14 -10.83
C PRO A 72 -6.84 -14.81 -10.41
N LEU A 73 -7.66 -13.85 -9.96
CA LEU A 73 -7.21 -12.47 -9.63
C LEU A 73 -6.12 -12.43 -8.55
N TRP A 74 -6.14 -13.38 -7.61
CA TRP A 74 -5.17 -13.46 -6.51
C TRP A 74 -3.81 -14.05 -6.93
N GLU A 75 -3.62 -14.40 -8.20
CA GLU A 75 -2.31 -14.75 -8.76
C GLU A 75 -1.72 -13.60 -9.58
N ASN A 76 -2.49 -12.54 -9.81
CA ASN A 76 -2.05 -11.38 -10.56
C ASN A 76 -1.42 -10.33 -9.62
N HIS A 77 -0.10 -10.17 -9.74
CA HIS A 77 0.64 -9.15 -9.01
C HIS A 77 0.01 -7.75 -9.15
N GLY A 78 -0.18 -7.28 -10.38
CA GLY A 78 -0.66 -5.92 -10.66
C GLY A 78 -2.03 -5.65 -10.07
N LEU A 79 -2.97 -6.59 -10.21
CA LEU A 79 -4.30 -6.49 -9.62
C LEU A 79 -4.26 -6.50 -8.09
N MET A 80 -3.47 -7.38 -7.46
CA MET A 80 -3.33 -7.39 -6.00
C MET A 80 -2.74 -6.08 -5.48
N GLN A 81 -1.79 -5.47 -6.20
CA GLN A 81 -1.24 -4.16 -5.86
C GLN A 81 -2.27 -3.03 -6.01
N ILE A 82 -3.04 -3.01 -7.10
CA ILE A 82 -4.10 -2.01 -7.31
C ILE A 82 -5.18 -2.14 -6.23
N ILE A 83 -5.61 -3.36 -5.90
CA ILE A 83 -6.58 -3.62 -4.81
C ILE A 83 -6.03 -3.08 -3.48
N SER A 84 -4.78 -3.38 -3.15
CA SER A 84 -4.14 -2.88 -1.94
C SER A 84 -4.10 -1.35 -1.88
N ILE A 85 -3.71 -0.69 -2.98
CA ILE A 85 -3.65 0.77 -3.06
C ILE A 85 -5.06 1.38 -2.92
N LEU A 86 -6.09 0.77 -3.51
CA LEU A 86 -7.47 1.24 -3.38
C LEU A 86 -7.97 1.14 -1.93
N ILE A 87 -7.61 0.07 -1.21
CA ILE A 87 -7.94 -0.07 0.22
C ILE A 87 -7.22 1.01 1.05
N PHE A 88 -5.92 1.23 0.83
CA PHE A 88 -5.17 2.29 1.51
C PHE A 88 -5.73 3.68 1.21
N CYS A 89 -6.06 3.97 -0.05
CA CYS A 89 -6.70 5.21 -0.47
C CYS A 89 -8.04 5.41 0.22
N SER A 90 -8.86 4.35 0.31
CA SER A 90 -10.17 4.40 0.97
C SER A 90 -10.05 4.74 2.46
N ILE A 91 -9.15 4.07 3.19
CA ILE A 91 -8.96 4.37 4.61
C ILE A 91 -8.30 5.75 4.81
N PHE A 92 -7.41 6.18 3.91
CA PHE A 92 -6.81 7.52 3.97
C PHE A 92 -7.86 8.62 3.77
N ILE A 93 -8.78 8.44 2.82
CA ILE A 93 -9.92 9.34 2.61
C ILE A 93 -10.82 9.35 3.86
N TRP A 94 -11.13 8.18 4.42
CA TRP A 94 -11.94 8.08 5.65
C TRP A 94 -11.32 8.87 6.80
N ARG A 95 -10.02 8.65 7.06
CA ARG A 95 -9.26 9.37 8.09
C ARG A 95 -9.21 10.87 7.85
N THR A 96 -8.95 11.29 6.61
CA THR A 96 -8.84 12.72 6.25
C THR A 96 -10.18 13.44 6.39
N LYS A 97 -11.30 12.78 6.06
CA LYS A 97 -12.65 13.32 6.25
C LYS A 97 -13.14 13.26 7.70
N GLN A 98 -12.49 12.49 8.56
CA GLN A 98 -12.87 12.32 9.97
C GLN A 98 -11.65 12.54 10.88
N PRO A 99 -11.23 13.80 11.13
CA PRO A 99 -10.03 14.10 11.93
C PRO A 99 -10.12 13.57 13.38
N VAL A 100 -11.33 13.36 13.90
CA VAL A 100 -11.59 12.77 15.24
C VAL A 100 -11.69 11.24 15.23
N LEU A 101 -11.31 10.55 14.15
CA LEU A 101 -11.43 9.09 13.99
C LEU A 101 -10.80 8.34 15.18
N PHE A 102 -9.61 8.77 15.60
CA PHE A 102 -8.84 8.11 16.66
C PHE A 102 -9.35 8.40 18.09
N ASN A 103 -10.29 9.33 18.28
CA ASN A 103 -10.93 9.58 19.59
C ASN A 103 -11.86 8.42 19.99
N SER A 104 -12.33 7.63 19.02
CA SER A 104 -13.16 6.45 19.26
C SER A 104 -12.33 5.18 19.17
N LYS A 105 -12.16 4.47 20.30
CA LYS A 105 -11.45 3.17 20.35
C LYS A 105 -11.94 2.18 19.28
N LYS A 106 -13.26 2.11 19.06
CA LYS A 106 -13.86 1.23 18.06
C LYS A 106 -13.45 1.61 16.64
N ARG A 107 -13.50 2.89 16.28
CA ARG A 107 -13.12 3.36 14.93
C ARG A 107 -11.62 3.22 14.69
N ALA A 108 -10.80 3.57 15.68
CA ALA A 108 -9.36 3.38 15.64
C ALA A 108 -9.00 1.90 15.42
N LEU A 109 -9.64 0.98 16.16
CA LEU A 109 -9.43 -0.46 16.00
C LEU A 109 -9.80 -0.94 14.59
N ILE A 110 -10.97 -0.54 14.08
CA ILE A 110 -11.41 -0.91 12.72
C ILE A 110 -10.41 -0.40 11.67
N TYR A 111 -9.98 0.86 11.78
CA TYR A 111 -9.00 1.45 10.87
C TYR A 111 -7.68 0.68 10.87
N ILE A 112 -7.13 0.38 12.06
CA ILE A 112 -5.88 -0.35 12.22
C ILE A 112 -6.00 -1.78 11.69
N LEU A 113 -7.10 -2.48 11.96
CA LEU A 113 -7.30 -3.85 11.47
C LEU A 113 -7.37 -3.90 9.94
N ILE A 114 -8.03 -2.93 9.31
CA ILE A 114 -8.05 -2.82 7.84
C ILE A 114 -6.62 -2.55 7.34
N GLY A 115 -5.89 -1.61 7.96
CA GLY A 115 -4.51 -1.30 7.59
C GLY A 115 -3.57 -2.51 7.69
N LEU A 116 -3.59 -3.23 8.81
CA LEU A 116 -2.76 -4.43 9.04
C LEU A 116 -3.10 -5.55 8.05
N THR A 117 -4.39 -5.80 7.82
CA THR A 117 -4.84 -6.79 6.82
C THR A 117 -4.34 -6.40 5.43
N ASN A 118 -4.43 -5.11 5.09
CA ASN A 118 -3.99 -4.64 3.79
C ASN A 118 -2.47 -4.65 3.61
N VAL A 119 -1.69 -4.51 4.68
CA VAL A 119 -0.23 -4.75 4.65
C VAL A 119 0.06 -6.21 4.27
N VAL A 120 -0.70 -7.18 4.78
CA VAL A 120 -0.53 -8.59 4.36
C VAL A 120 -0.83 -8.76 2.87
N ILE A 121 -1.91 -8.16 2.37
CA ILE A 121 -2.26 -8.16 0.94
C ILE A 121 -1.16 -7.51 0.10
N LEU A 122 -0.61 -6.38 0.55
CA LEU A 122 0.49 -5.67 -0.09
C LEU A 122 1.72 -6.56 -0.25
N PHE A 123 2.16 -7.22 0.83
CA PHE A 123 3.32 -8.11 0.82
C PHE A 123 3.07 -9.36 -0.03
N TYR A 124 1.88 -9.94 0.02
CA TYR A 124 1.52 -11.06 -0.85
C TYR A 124 1.55 -10.66 -2.33
N GLY A 125 0.98 -9.50 -2.68
CA GLY A 125 1.14 -8.92 -4.01
C GLY A 125 2.60 -8.76 -4.37
N SER A 126 3.46 -8.25 -3.47
CA SER A 126 4.88 -8.06 -3.74
C SER A 126 5.62 -9.37 -3.96
N HIS A 127 5.25 -10.43 -3.24
CA HIS A 127 5.75 -11.79 -3.45
C HIS A 127 5.44 -12.30 -4.87
N LEU A 128 4.21 -12.11 -5.36
CA LEU A 128 3.85 -12.44 -6.75
C LEU A 128 4.70 -11.67 -7.76
N GLY A 129 5.04 -10.40 -7.47
CA GLY A 129 5.93 -9.59 -8.32
C GLY A 129 7.37 -10.11 -8.35
N ALA A 130 7.86 -10.65 -7.24
CA ALA A 130 9.17 -11.30 -7.17
C ALA A 130 9.21 -12.60 -7.99
N ILE A 131 8.14 -13.41 -7.94
CA ILE A 131 7.98 -14.60 -8.80
C ILE A 131 7.94 -14.20 -10.28
N LEU A 132 7.11 -13.20 -10.63
CA LEU A 132 6.96 -12.73 -12.02
C LEU A 132 8.29 -12.23 -12.61
N SER A 133 9.15 -11.64 -11.78
CA SER A 133 10.47 -11.17 -12.19
C SER A 133 11.59 -12.23 -12.09
N GLY A 134 11.26 -13.48 -11.75
CA GLY A 134 12.20 -14.59 -11.67
C GLY A 134 13.25 -14.44 -10.57
N ARG A 135 12.92 -13.72 -9.48
CA ARG A 135 13.86 -13.41 -8.38
C ARG A 135 13.80 -14.40 -7.22
N ILE A 136 12.77 -15.25 -7.19
CA ILE A 136 12.53 -16.34 -6.22
C ILE A 136 11.83 -17.50 -6.91
#